data_AF-A0A2P2KRV7-F1
#
_entry.id   AF-A0A2P2KRV7-F1
#
_cell.length_a   1.000
_cell.length_b   1.000
_cell.length_c   1.000
_cell.angle_alpha   90.00
_cell.angle_beta   90.00
_cell.angle_gamma   90.00
#
_symmetry.space_group_name_H-M   'P 1'
#
loop_
_entity.id
_entity.type
_entity.pdbx_description
1 polymer ?
#
loop_
_entity_poly.entity_id
_entity_poly.type
_entity_poly.pdbx_seq_one_letter_code
_entity_poly.pdbx_strand_id
1 'polypeptide(L)'
;MEEFKELPELSERRKALFEPLESVKNINGRQPSAESLLPPPDFDSASYPRGWLIGKKRKLVNVDVVESMRRIAIQEINRKDREIDGLNEQLEEDARCLEHLQLQLLQERSKYADVQRENAVLKDQISMLMNMLQENEPMGDEGMGDEDPGNDP
;
A
#
# COMPACT_ATOMS: atom_id res chain seq x y z
N MET A 1 15.84 3.72 61.95
CA MET A 1 17.01 2.99 61.42
C MET A 1 16.45 1.72 60.82
N GLU A 2 16.48 1.60 59.49
CA GLU A 2 16.01 0.40 58.79
C GLU A 2 17.03 -0.73 58.96
N GLU A 3 16.53 -1.87 59.38
CA GLU A 3 17.24 -3.10 59.68
C GLU A 3 17.47 -3.86 58.35
N PHE A 4 18.71 -3.95 57.88
CA PHE A 4 19.06 -4.74 56.70
C PHE A 4 18.93 -6.23 57.02
N LYS A 5 17.90 -6.85 56.46
CA LYS A 5 17.65 -8.29 56.52
C LYS A 5 18.65 -8.99 55.60
N GLU A 6 19.66 -9.67 56.16
CA GLU A 6 20.58 -10.52 55.41
C GLU A 6 19.81 -11.59 54.62
N LEU A 7 19.99 -11.61 53.30
CA LEU A 7 19.41 -12.64 52.45
C LEU A 7 20.15 -13.97 52.67
N PRO A 8 19.46 -15.13 52.66
CA PRO A 8 20.12 -16.41 52.84
C PRO A 8 21.15 -16.66 51.74
N GLU A 9 22.42 -16.83 52.10
CA GLU A 9 23.45 -17.20 51.13
C GLU A 9 23.10 -18.54 50.49
N LEU A 10 22.85 -18.51 49.18
CA LEU A 10 22.62 -19.72 48.39
C LEU A 10 23.88 -20.60 48.44
N SER A 11 23.70 -21.91 48.60
CA SER A 11 24.82 -22.86 48.53
C SER A 11 25.54 -22.77 47.18
N GLU A 12 26.84 -23.04 47.16
CA GLU A 12 27.68 -22.97 45.94
C GLU A 12 27.07 -23.75 44.77
N ARG A 13 26.46 -24.91 45.05
CA ARG A 13 25.76 -25.73 44.06
C ARG A 13 24.57 -25.01 43.41
N ARG A 14 23.87 -24.15 44.15
CA ARG A 14 22.77 -23.32 43.59
C ARG A 14 23.29 -22.08 42.87
N LYS A 15 24.42 -21.52 43.31
CA LYS A 15 25.07 -20.38 42.63
C LYS A 15 25.53 -20.77 41.21
N ALA A 16 26.06 -21.99 41.03
CA ALA A 16 26.51 -22.50 39.72
C ALA A 16 25.39 -22.62 38.65
N LEU A 17 24.12 -22.66 39.03
CA LEU A 17 23.00 -22.72 38.09
C LEU A 17 22.68 -21.38 37.43
N PHE A 18 23.18 -20.29 38.01
CA PHE A 18 22.95 -18.92 37.54
C PHE A 18 24.26 -18.23 37.14
N GLU A 19 25.38 -18.96 37.16
CA GLU A 19 26.64 -18.48 36.62
C GLU A 19 26.49 -18.37 35.10
N PRO A 20 26.68 -17.16 34.51
CA PRO A 20 26.56 -16.97 33.08
C PRO A 20 27.54 -17.90 32.36
N LEU A 21 27.01 -18.84 31.58
CA LEU A 21 27.84 -19.70 30.73
C LEU A 21 28.69 -18.80 29.84
N GLU A 22 30.01 -18.95 29.93
CA GLU A 22 30.95 -18.10 29.20
C GLU A 22 30.56 -18.05 27.72
N SER A 23 30.48 -16.83 27.19
CA SER A 23 30.22 -16.65 25.76
C SER A 23 31.32 -17.36 24.99
N VAL A 24 30.94 -18.25 24.06
CA VAL A 24 31.86 -18.93 23.14
C VAL A 24 32.45 -17.92 22.15
N LYS A 25 33.27 -16.99 22.65
CA LYS A 25 34.12 -16.11 21.85
C LYS A 25 35.46 -16.79 21.71
N ASN A 26 35.57 -17.49 20.59
CA ASN A 26 36.78 -18.12 20.06
C ASN A 26 38.04 -17.30 20.35
N ILE A 27 38.94 -17.82 21.17
CA ILE A 27 40.30 -17.29 21.28
C ILE A 27 41.40 -18.25 20.83
N ASN A 28 41.09 -19.47 20.35
CA ASN A 28 42.13 -20.40 19.86
C ASN A 28 41.71 -21.29 18.67
N GLY A 29 40.96 -20.77 17.69
CA GLY A 29 40.87 -21.33 16.33
C GLY A 29 40.42 -22.79 16.15
N ARG A 30 40.02 -23.50 17.21
CA ARG A 30 39.58 -24.90 17.15
C ARG A 30 38.08 -24.92 17.39
N GLN A 31 37.31 -25.21 16.33
CA GLN A 31 35.89 -25.53 16.47
C GLN A 31 35.72 -26.54 17.62
N PRO A 32 34.82 -26.32 18.59
CA PRO A 32 34.44 -27.39 19.50
C PRO A 32 33.84 -28.51 18.64
N SER A 33 34.53 -29.66 18.61
CA SER A 33 34.08 -30.85 17.87
C SER A 33 32.63 -31.16 18.26
N ALA A 34 31.80 -31.44 17.25
CA ALA A 34 30.37 -31.70 17.40
C ALA A 34 30.03 -32.82 18.40
N GLU A 35 31.00 -33.62 18.83
CA GLU A 35 30.88 -34.63 19.88
C GLU A 35 30.64 -34.06 21.29
N SER A 36 31.05 -32.82 21.61
CA SER A 36 30.74 -32.19 22.91
C SER A 36 29.31 -31.65 22.99
N LEU A 37 28.64 -31.52 21.85
CA LEU A 37 27.23 -31.12 21.74
C LEU A 37 26.29 -32.33 21.62
N LEU A 38 26.85 -33.55 21.57
CA LEU A 38 26.05 -34.75 21.68
C LEU A 38 25.74 -34.99 23.17
N PRO A 39 24.47 -35.19 23.54
CA PRO A 39 24.14 -35.59 24.90
C PRO A 39 24.88 -36.90 25.22
N PRO A 40 25.30 -37.13 26.48
CA PRO A 40 25.98 -38.35 26.88
C PRO A 40 25.18 -39.58 26.40
N PRO A 41 25.82 -40.53 25.71
CA PRO A 41 25.19 -41.80 25.39
C PRO A 41 24.91 -42.50 26.72
N ASP A 42 23.72 -43.09 26.82
CA ASP A 42 23.16 -43.73 28.00
C ASP A 42 22.49 -42.78 29.00
N PHE A 43 21.50 -42.05 28.51
CA PHE A 43 20.50 -41.42 29.37
C PHE A 43 19.58 -42.49 29.97
N ASP A 44 19.96 -43.04 31.12
CA ASP A 44 19.14 -44.01 31.86
C ASP A 44 17.82 -43.38 32.31
N SER A 45 16.71 -43.99 31.91
CA SER A 45 15.36 -43.53 32.22
C SER A 45 15.05 -43.57 33.73
N ALA A 46 15.82 -44.33 34.50
CA ALA A 46 15.70 -44.41 35.96
C ALA A 46 16.27 -43.18 36.70
N SER A 47 17.07 -42.33 36.04
CA SER A 47 17.68 -41.14 36.64
C SER A 47 16.76 -39.91 36.69
N TYR A 48 15.55 -39.99 36.14
CA TYR A 48 14.59 -38.90 36.20
C TYR A 48 13.76 -38.92 37.49
N PRO A 49 13.53 -37.77 38.15
CA PRO A 49 12.51 -37.66 39.18
C PRO A 49 11.16 -38.17 38.65
N ARG A 50 10.40 -38.95 39.43
CA ARG A 50 9.17 -39.62 38.96
C ARG A 50 8.17 -38.68 38.24
N GLY A 51 8.14 -37.40 38.60
CA GLY A 51 7.31 -36.37 37.94
C GLY A 51 7.71 -36.01 36.50
N TRP A 52 8.96 -36.25 36.12
CA TRP A 52 9.48 -35.92 34.79
C TRP A 52 9.12 -36.97 33.73
N LEU A 53 9.10 -38.26 34.09
CA LEU A 53 8.56 -39.32 33.24
C LEU A 53 7.06 -39.09 32.96
N ILE A 54 6.32 -38.57 33.94
CA ILE A 54 4.92 -38.15 33.81
C ILE A 54 4.81 -36.90 32.92
N GLY A 55 5.72 -35.94 33.05
CA GLY A 55 5.83 -34.78 32.17
C GLY A 55 6.13 -35.17 30.71
N LYS A 56 7.03 -36.11 30.47
CA LYS A 56 7.39 -36.62 29.14
C LYS A 56 6.17 -37.17 28.39
N LYS A 57 5.27 -37.87 29.10
CA LYS A 57 4.00 -38.38 28.53
C LYS A 57 2.96 -37.28 28.26
N ARG A 58 2.98 -36.18 29.02
CA ARG A 58 2.08 -35.02 28.86
C ARG A 58 2.61 -33.91 27.93
N LYS A 59 3.87 -34.00 27.49
CA LYS A 59 4.52 -33.04 26.57
C LYS A 59 4.35 -33.37 25.07
N LEU A 60 3.69 -34.47 24.71
CA LEU A 60 3.48 -34.84 23.30
C LEU A 60 2.54 -33.87 22.55
N VAL A 61 1.68 -33.14 23.25
CA VAL A 61 0.86 -32.07 22.65
C VAL A 61 1.73 -30.88 22.20
N ASN A 62 2.96 -30.73 22.71
CA ASN A 62 3.77 -29.54 22.43
C ASN A 62 4.44 -29.54 21.05
N VAL A 63 4.79 -30.71 20.49
CA VAL A 63 5.47 -30.75 19.18
C VAL A 63 4.45 -30.73 18.05
N ASP A 64 3.44 -31.62 18.09
CA ASP A 64 2.44 -31.72 17.03
C ASP A 64 1.58 -30.44 16.91
N VAL A 65 1.25 -29.78 18.03
CA VAL A 65 0.52 -28.50 17.99
C VAL A 65 1.38 -27.39 17.42
N VAL A 66 2.66 -27.32 17.78
CA VAL A 66 3.57 -26.29 17.25
C VAL A 66 3.82 -26.52 15.76
N GLU A 67 3.99 -27.77 15.32
CA GLU A 67 4.11 -28.09 13.90
C GLU A 67 2.82 -27.80 13.13
N SER A 68 1.65 -28.09 13.72
CA SER A 68 0.34 -27.75 13.15
C SER A 68 0.16 -26.24 13.04
N MET A 69 0.48 -25.47 14.08
CA MET A 69 0.46 -24.00 14.07
C MET A 69 1.39 -23.44 12.99
N ARG A 70 2.62 -23.97 12.88
CA ARG A 70 3.56 -23.56 11.81
C ARG A 70 2.97 -23.83 10.43
N ARG A 71 2.38 -25.01 10.23
CA ARG A 71 1.77 -25.40 8.95
C ARG A 71 0.61 -24.47 8.58
N ILE A 72 -0.27 -24.17 9.52
CA ILE A 72 -1.41 -23.26 9.33
C ILE A 72 -0.90 -21.84 9.03
N ALA A 73 0.09 -21.35 9.77
CA ALA A 73 0.65 -20.02 9.56
C ALA A 73 1.26 -19.88 8.16
N ILE A 74 2.01 -20.88 7.69
CA ILE A 74 2.59 -20.88 6.34
C ILE A 74 1.48 -20.93 5.28
N GLN A 75 0.46 -21.76 5.47
CA GLN A 75 -0.68 -21.83 4.55
C GLN A 75 -1.42 -20.50 4.46
N GLU A 76 -1.60 -19.82 5.60
CA GLU A 76 -2.26 -18.53 5.66
C GLU A 76 -1.43 -17.43 5.00
N ILE A 77 -0.11 -17.42 5.21
CA ILE A 77 0.81 -16.50 4.52
C ILE A 77 0.73 -16.74 3.00
N ASN A 78 0.86 -17.98 2.54
CA ASN A 78 0.79 -18.30 1.11
C ASN A 78 -0.60 -18.02 0.49
N ARG A 79 -1.66 -18.04 1.30
CA ARG A 79 -2.99 -17.62 0.87
C ARG A 79 -3.05 -16.11 0.69
N LYS A 80 -2.53 -15.35 1.67
CA LYS A 80 -2.46 -13.89 1.62
C LYS A 80 -1.55 -13.38 0.51
N ASP A 81 -0.42 -14.02 0.27
CA ASP A 81 0.50 -13.65 -0.81
C ASP A 81 -0.21 -13.73 -2.17
N ARG A 82 -0.97 -14.81 -2.41
CA ARG A 82 -1.78 -14.93 -3.64
C ARG A 82 -2.89 -13.88 -3.74
N GLU A 83 -3.49 -13.50 -2.62
CA GLU A 83 -4.50 -12.43 -2.60
C GLU A 83 -3.86 -11.07 -2.88
N ILE A 84 -2.70 -10.79 -2.30
CA ILE A 84 -1.90 -9.58 -2.56
C ILE A 84 -1.48 -9.51 -4.03
N ASP A 85 -1.00 -10.62 -4.60
CA ASP A 85 -0.60 -10.68 -6.00
C ASP A 85 -1.78 -10.33 -6.92
N GLY A 86 -2.97 -10.90 -6.66
CA GLY A 86 -4.18 -10.58 -7.43
C GLY A 86 -4.64 -9.13 -7.27
N LEU A 87 -4.55 -8.56 -6.05
CA LEU A 87 -4.86 -7.15 -5.82
C LEU A 87 -3.87 -6.22 -6.54
N ASN A 88 -2.59 -6.58 -6.59
CA ASN A 88 -1.57 -5.82 -7.31
C ASN A 88 -1.81 -5.85 -8.81
N GLU A 89 -2.15 -7.00 -9.38
CA GLU A 89 -2.51 -7.12 -10.81
C GLU A 89 -3.70 -6.21 -11.15
N GLN A 90 -4.75 -6.22 -10.34
CA GLN A 90 -5.89 -5.33 -10.52
C GLN A 90 -5.49 -3.85 -10.42
N LEU A 91 -4.64 -3.49 -9.46
CA LEU A 91 -4.17 -2.12 -9.29
C LEU A 91 -3.36 -1.65 -10.52
N GLU A 92 -2.54 -2.52 -11.10
CA GLU A 92 -1.81 -2.22 -12.33
C GLU A 92 -2.74 -2.05 -13.54
N GLU A 93 -3.77 -2.88 -13.67
CA GLU A 93 -4.81 -2.72 -14.69
C GLU A 93 -5.55 -1.39 -14.57
N ASP A 94 -5.97 -1.05 -13.35
CA ASP A 94 -6.66 0.19 -13.05
C ASP A 94 -5.75 1.40 -13.36
N ALA A 95 -4.46 1.33 -13.02
CA ALA A 95 -3.49 2.37 -13.33
C ALA A 95 -3.34 2.58 -14.85
N ARG A 96 -3.24 1.49 -15.63
CA ARG A 96 -3.18 1.54 -17.11
C ARG A 96 -4.45 2.15 -17.69
N CYS A 97 -5.62 1.76 -17.17
CA CYS A 97 -6.90 2.31 -17.58
C CYS A 97 -6.95 3.83 -17.32
N LEU A 98 -6.59 4.26 -16.11
CA LEU A 98 -6.57 5.67 -15.73
C LEU A 98 -5.62 6.50 -16.61
N GLU A 99 -4.43 5.99 -16.93
CA GLU A 99 -3.49 6.66 -17.85
C GLU A 99 -4.12 6.85 -19.23
N HIS A 100 -4.78 5.82 -19.77
CA HIS A 100 -5.46 5.91 -21.05
C HIS A 100 -6.57 6.98 -21.04
N LEU A 101 -7.39 7.01 -20.00
CA LEU A 101 -8.44 8.03 -19.85
C LEU A 101 -7.85 9.44 -19.72
N GLN A 102 -6.73 9.61 -19.01
CA GLN A 102 -6.08 10.92 -18.88
C GLN A 102 -5.58 11.45 -20.24
N LEU A 103 -5.00 10.57 -21.07
CA LEU A 103 -4.59 10.94 -22.43
C LEU A 103 -5.79 11.29 -23.31
N GLN A 104 -6.86 10.49 -23.27
CA GLN A 104 -8.09 10.79 -24.00
C GLN A 104 -8.68 12.16 -23.58
N LEU A 105 -8.76 12.43 -22.28
CA LEU A 105 -9.26 13.70 -21.76
C LEU A 105 -8.44 14.89 -22.26
N LEU A 106 -7.11 14.76 -22.30
CA LEU A 106 -6.22 15.80 -22.80
C LEU A 106 -6.43 16.05 -24.29
N GLN A 107 -6.60 14.99 -25.09
CA GLN A 107 -6.91 15.09 -26.51
C GLN A 107 -8.26 15.79 -26.74
N GLU A 108 -9.31 15.41 -26.00
CA GLU A 108 -10.62 16.04 -26.11
C GLU A 108 -10.59 17.52 -25.71
N ARG A 109 -9.84 17.89 -24.67
CA ARG A 109 -9.62 19.30 -24.31
C ARG A 109 -8.91 20.09 -25.41
N SER A 110 -7.91 19.50 -26.07
CA SER A 110 -7.24 20.14 -27.20
C SER A 110 -8.21 20.36 -28.36
N LYS A 111 -8.95 19.31 -28.76
CA LYS A 111 -9.97 19.40 -29.82
C LYS A 111 -11.02 20.46 -29.51
N TYR A 112 -11.51 20.50 -28.27
CA TYR A 112 -12.47 21.51 -27.84
C TYR A 112 -11.90 22.92 -27.98
N ALA A 113 -10.65 23.16 -27.56
CA ALA A 113 -10.00 24.45 -27.69
C ALA A 113 -9.82 24.89 -29.15
N ASP A 114 -9.49 23.94 -30.04
CA ASP A 114 -9.35 24.22 -31.47
C ASP A 114 -10.68 24.59 -32.12
N VAL A 115 -11.73 23.80 -31.86
CA VAL A 115 -13.10 24.11 -32.31
C VAL A 115 -13.58 25.44 -31.74
N GLN A 116 -13.28 25.75 -30.47
CA GLN A 116 -13.67 27.01 -29.85
C GLN A 116 -12.99 28.21 -30.55
N ARG A 117 -11.72 28.07 -30.94
CA ARG A 117 -10.99 29.11 -31.68
C ARG A 117 -11.56 29.31 -33.09
N GLU A 118 -11.83 28.23 -33.81
CA GLU A 118 -12.48 28.28 -35.13
C GLU A 118 -13.86 28.93 -35.04
N ASN A 119 -14.65 28.57 -34.01
CA ASN A 119 -15.97 29.13 -33.78
C ASN A 119 -15.92 30.64 -33.48
N ALA A 120 -14.91 31.10 -32.73
CA ALA A 120 -14.69 32.52 -32.48
C ALA A 120 -14.39 33.28 -33.77
N VAL A 121 -13.47 32.77 -34.60
CA VAL A 121 -13.14 33.38 -35.90
C VAL A 121 -14.37 33.45 -36.81
N LEU A 122 -15.16 32.37 -36.89
CA LEU A 122 -16.40 32.36 -37.68
C LEU A 122 -17.42 33.37 -37.16
N LYS A 123 -17.56 33.52 -35.84
CA LYS A 123 -18.43 34.55 -35.24
C LYS A 123 -17.95 35.96 -35.55
N ASP A 124 -16.65 36.23 -35.48
CA ASP A 124 -16.08 37.53 -35.83
C ASP A 124 -16.32 37.83 -37.32
N GLN A 125 -16.14 36.85 -38.20
CA GLN A 125 -16.45 36.98 -39.63
C GLN A 125 -17.93 37.28 -39.88
N ILE A 126 -18.85 36.58 -39.21
CA ILE A 126 -20.29 36.87 -39.29
C ILE A 126 -20.58 38.29 -38.81
N SER A 127 -19.97 38.72 -37.69
CA SER A 127 -20.18 40.06 -37.16
C SER A 127 -19.69 41.15 -38.11
N MET A 128 -18.53 40.96 -38.76
CA MET A 128 -18.04 41.88 -39.78
C MET A 128 -19.01 41.98 -40.97
N LEU A 129 -19.50 40.85 -41.47
CA LEU A 129 -20.47 40.83 -42.58
C LEU A 129 -21.80 41.49 -42.20
N MET A 130 -22.31 41.26 -40.99
CA MET A 130 -23.53 41.90 -40.51
C MET A 130 -23.38 43.43 -40.42
N ASN A 131 -22.23 43.92 -39.96
CA ASN A 131 -21.95 45.35 -39.93
C ASN A 131 -21.88 45.93 -41.35
N MET A 132 -21.18 45.27 -42.28
CA MET A 132 -21.12 45.72 -43.68
C MET A 132 -22.49 45.75 -44.36
N LEU A 133 -23.37 44.80 -44.05
CA LEU A 133 -24.74 44.80 -44.56
C LEU A 133 -25.56 45.96 -44.01
N GLN A 134 -25.44 46.28 -42.71
CA GLN A 134 -26.10 47.45 -42.11
C GLN A 134 -25.55 48.77 -42.64
N GLU A 135 -24.24 48.88 -42.83
CA GLU A 135 -23.60 50.09 -43.39
C GLU A 135 -23.95 50.32 -44.87
N ASN A 136 -24.24 49.26 -45.61
CA ASN A 136 -24.54 49.30 -47.04
C ASN A 136 -26.06 49.24 -47.34
N GLU A 137 -26.90 49.33 -46.31
CA GLU A 137 -28.32 49.63 -46.45
C GLU A 137 -28.44 51.15 -46.70
N PRO A 138 -28.68 51.62 -47.94
CA PRO A 138 -28.87 53.04 -48.16
C PRO A 138 -30.09 53.46 -47.35
N MET A 139 -29.98 54.56 -46.61
CA MET A 139 -31.15 55.30 -46.13
C MET A 139 -32.12 55.44 -47.30
N GLY A 140 -33.15 54.59 -47.32
CA GLY A 140 -34.24 54.68 -48.27
C GLY A 140 -35.02 55.94 -47.93
N ASP A 141 -34.66 57.03 -48.61
CA ASP A 141 -35.61 57.93 -49.25
C ASP A 141 -36.90 58.22 -48.46
N GLU A 142 -36.78 58.82 -47.28
CA GLU A 142 -37.88 59.56 -46.64
C GLU A 142 -37.71 61.06 -46.91
N GLY A 143 -37.86 61.47 -48.17
CA GLY A 143 -37.63 62.88 -48.49
C GLY A 143 -37.92 63.36 -49.89
N MET A 144 -39.02 62.95 -50.54
CA MET A 144 -39.69 63.81 -51.53
C MET A 144 -41.07 63.25 -51.90
N GLY A 145 -42.14 63.96 -51.56
CA GLY A 145 -43.51 63.62 -51.90
C GLY A 145 -44.35 64.88 -51.81
N ASP A 146 -44.40 65.58 -52.93
CA ASP A 146 -44.90 66.93 -53.14
C ASP A 146 -46.24 67.29 -52.47
N GLU A 147 -46.30 68.56 -52.11
CA GLU A 147 -47.49 69.34 -51.78
C GLU A 147 -48.64 69.08 -52.77
N ASP A 148 -49.85 68.87 -52.25
CA ASP A 148 -51.10 69.00 -53.00
C ASP A 148 -51.69 70.40 -52.73
N PRO A 149 -51.52 71.39 -53.61
CA PRO A 149 -52.25 72.64 -53.52
C PRO A 149 -53.43 72.56 -54.48
N GLY A 150 -54.62 72.27 -53.97
CA GLY A 150 -55.82 72.68 -54.68
C GLY A 150 -57.04 71.81 -54.47
N ASN A 151 -57.82 72.15 -53.45
CA ASN A 151 -59.26 72.23 -53.68
C ASN A 151 -59.90 73.28 -52.76
N ASP A 152 -60.27 74.40 -53.38
CA ASP A 152 -61.20 75.43 -52.90
C ASP A 152 -62.21 75.61 -54.06
N PRO A 153 -63.50 75.99 -53.87
CA PRO A 153 -64.25 76.28 -52.63
C PRO A 153 -65.51 75.41 -52.42
#